data_AF-A0A7Y7TY23-F1
#
_entry.id   AF-A0A7Y7TY23-F1
#
_cell.length_a   1.000
_cell.length_b   1.000
_cell.length_c   1.000
_cell.angle_alpha   90.00
_cell.angle_beta   90.00
_cell.angle_gamma   90.00
#
_symmetry.space_group_name_H-M   'P 1'
#
loop_
_entity.id
_entity.type
_entity.pdbx_description
1 polymer ?
#
loop_
_entity_poly.entity_id
_entity_poly.type
_entity_poly.pdbx_seq_one_letter_code
_entity_poly.pdbx_strand_id
1 'polypeptide(L)'
;MKKRLEWKGVVHILGVVLIVIGTVDPLEGSVLIAAGSGLLALTTWLRRDRNWKLFLLAFIMIVEGVSAMFYFSDLGGFGGKSSLSWWWSSLIVPYPIGWILVITLLILRAVRKRNK
;
A
#
# COMPACT_ATOMS: atom_id res chain seq x y z
N MET A 1 -18.00 -29.40 11.97
CA MET A 1 -16.57 -29.17 11.64
C MET A 1 -16.21 -27.71 11.90
N LYS A 2 -15.53 -27.38 13.01
CA LYS A 2 -14.97 -26.02 13.22
C LYS A 2 -13.86 -25.83 12.18
N LYS A 3 -14.11 -25.10 11.09
CA LYS A 3 -13.03 -24.59 10.22
C LYS A 3 -12.14 -23.74 11.12
N ARG A 4 -10.96 -24.25 11.51
CA ARG A 4 -9.95 -23.42 12.17
C ARG A 4 -9.66 -22.27 11.21
N LEU A 5 -10.02 -21.04 11.59
CA LEU A 5 -9.65 -19.87 10.79
C LEU A 5 -8.13 -19.86 10.71
N GLU A 6 -7.60 -19.96 9.49
CA GLU A 6 -6.19 -19.69 9.28
C GLU A 6 -5.97 -18.19 9.49
N TRP A 7 -5.33 -17.82 10.59
CA TRP A 7 -5.04 -16.43 10.95
C TRP A 7 -4.37 -15.66 9.79
N LYS A 8 -3.49 -16.33 9.02
CA LYS A 8 -2.86 -15.76 7.83
C LYS A 8 -3.87 -15.31 6.77
N GLY A 9 -4.99 -16.03 6.63
CA GLY A 9 -6.07 -15.68 5.72
C GLY A 9 -6.87 -14.47 6.21
N VAL A 10 -7.09 -14.37 7.52
CA VAL A 10 -7.76 -13.22 8.16
C VAL A 10 -6.94 -11.95 7.97
N VAL A 11 -5.63 -12.01 8.27
CA VAL A 11 -4.72 -10.86 8.08
C VAL A 11 -4.67 -10.43 6.62
N HIS A 12 -4.72 -11.38 5.68
CA HIS A 12 -4.73 -11.06 4.26
C HIS A 12 -6.01 -10.32 3.85
N ILE A 13 -7.18 -10.80 4.28
CA ILE A 13 -8.47 -10.14 4.02
C ILE A 13 -8.49 -8.75 4.65
N LEU A 14 -8.02 -8.62 5.89
CA LEU A 14 -7.92 -7.35 6.58
C LEU A 14 -7.04 -6.36 5.80
N GLY A 15 -5.90 -6.82 5.27
CA GLY A 15 -5.03 -6.01 4.42
C GLY A 15 -5.73 -5.51 3.15
N VAL A 16 -6.52 -6.36 2.49
CA VAL A 16 -7.32 -5.94 1.32
C VAL A 16 -8.38 -4.91 1.71
N VAL A 17 -9.11 -5.15 2.81
CA VAL A 17 -10.15 -4.23 3.30
C VAL A 17 -9.57 -2.86 3.64
N LEU A 18 -8.44 -2.81 4.35
CA LEU A 18 -7.76 -1.54 4.68
C LEU A 18 -7.38 -0.76 3.43
N ILE A 19 -6.86 -1.42 2.39
CA ILE A 19 -6.57 -0.75 1.12
C ILE A 19 -7.84 -0.19 0.52
N VAL A 20 -8.90 -0.98 0.40
CA VAL A 20 -10.17 -0.53 -0.20
C VAL A 20 -10.75 0.67 0.56
N ILE A 21 -10.78 0.63 1.89
CA ILE A 21 -11.26 1.76 2.68
C ILE A 21 -10.36 2.99 2.47
N GLY A 22 -9.04 2.80 2.51
CA GLY A 22 -8.10 3.89 2.27
C GLY A 22 -8.15 4.47 0.86
N THR A 23 -8.70 3.75 -0.13
CA THR A 23 -8.88 4.28 -1.49
C THR A 23 -10.05 5.26 -1.63
N VAL A 24 -10.95 5.33 -0.64
CA VAL A 24 -12.10 6.26 -0.67
C VAL A 24 -11.61 7.70 -0.62
N ASP A 25 -10.64 7.98 0.24
CA ASP A 25 -9.85 9.21 0.23
C ASP A 25 -8.37 8.81 0.28
N PRO A 26 -7.65 8.79 -0.86
CA PRO A 26 -6.27 8.35 -0.90
C PRO A 26 -5.31 9.22 -0.07
N LEU A 27 -5.61 10.51 0.15
CA LEU A 27 -4.70 11.39 0.87
C LEU A 27 -4.82 11.15 2.38
N GLU A 28 -6.04 11.19 2.93
CA GLU A 28 -6.27 10.91 4.35
C GLU A 28 -6.15 9.41 4.67
N GLY A 29 -6.64 8.56 3.77
CA GLY A 29 -6.59 7.11 3.83
C GLY A 29 -5.24 6.50 3.45
N SER A 30 -4.24 7.32 3.14
CA SER A 30 -2.87 6.89 2.83
C SER A 30 -2.26 6.00 3.93
N VAL A 31 -2.55 6.30 5.20
CA VAL A 31 -2.13 5.49 6.36
C VAL A 31 -2.78 4.10 6.34
N LEU A 32 -4.05 4.01 5.97
CA LEU A 32 -4.76 2.74 5.82
C LEU A 32 -4.20 1.93 4.65
N ILE A 33 -3.85 2.59 3.53
CA ILE A 33 -3.21 1.94 2.38
C ILE A 33 -1.81 1.42 2.76
N ALA A 34 -1.02 2.19 3.51
CA ALA A 34 0.28 1.77 4.03
C ALA A 34 0.15 0.57 4.99
N ALA A 35 -0.76 0.64 5.96
CA ALA A 35 -1.01 -0.48 6.88
C ALA A 35 -1.50 -1.73 6.14
N GLY A 36 -2.47 -1.58 5.23
CA GLY A 36 -3.01 -2.67 4.43
C GLY A 36 -1.97 -3.32 3.53
N SER A 37 -1.14 -2.53 2.83
CA SER A 37 -0.04 -3.05 2.02
C SER A 37 1.04 -3.74 2.87
N GLY A 38 1.31 -3.26 4.09
CA GLY A 38 2.19 -3.94 5.05
C GLY A 38 1.66 -5.31 5.47
N LEU A 39 0.35 -5.43 5.77
CA LEU A 39 -0.29 -6.71 6.06
C LEU A 39 -0.22 -7.67 4.86
N LEU A 40 -0.39 -7.16 3.63
CA LEU A 40 -0.26 -7.96 2.42
C LEU A 40 1.17 -8.43 2.17
N ALA A 41 2.17 -7.56 2.36
CA ALA A 41 3.58 -7.91 2.27
C ALA A 41 3.95 -8.98 3.31
N LEU A 42 3.51 -8.82 4.56
CA LEU A 42 3.73 -9.79 5.63
C LEU A 42 3.09 -11.15 5.31
N THR A 43 1.82 -11.16 4.92
CA THR A 43 1.09 -12.41 4.66
C THR A 43 1.62 -13.14 3.43
N THR A 44 2.02 -12.43 2.37
CA THR A 44 2.60 -13.04 1.17
C THR A 44 4.01 -13.56 1.42
N TRP A 45 4.81 -12.87 2.24
CA TRP A 45 6.12 -13.36 2.68
C TRP A 45 6.00 -14.63 3.54
N LEU A 46 5.09 -14.63 4.53
CA LEU A 46 4.84 -15.80 5.40
C LEU A 46 4.26 -17.02 4.66
N ARG A 47 3.70 -16.82 3.46
CA ARG A 47 3.19 -17.88 2.58
C ARG A 47 4.20 -18.27 1.49
N ARG A 48 5.38 -17.63 1.45
CA ARG A 48 6.39 -17.77 0.38
C ARG A 48 5.75 -17.66 -1.01
N ASP A 49 4.80 -16.74 -1.18
CA ASP A 49 4.12 -16.50 -2.45
C ASP A 49 5.14 -16.03 -3.51
N ARG A 50 5.00 -16.46 -4.77
CA ARG A 50 5.96 -16.10 -5.84
C ARG A 50 6.21 -14.60 -5.98
N ASN A 51 5.20 -13.78 -5.67
CA ASN A 51 5.23 -12.33 -5.83
C ASN A 51 5.53 -11.56 -4.52
N TRP A 52 5.98 -12.22 -3.43
CA TRP A 52 6.17 -11.56 -2.13
C TRP A 52 7.10 -10.34 -2.19
N LYS A 53 8.16 -10.40 -3.01
CA LYS A 53 9.10 -9.29 -3.23
C LYS A 53 8.43 -8.07 -3.85
N LEU A 54 7.45 -8.27 -4.73
CA LEU A 54 6.72 -7.18 -5.37
C LEU A 54 5.76 -6.52 -4.39
N PHE A 55 5.11 -7.28 -3.51
CA PHE A 55 4.30 -6.71 -2.43
C PHE A 55 5.17 -5.94 -1.42
N LEU A 56 6.36 -6.45 -1.09
CA LEU A 56 7.31 -5.74 -0.24
C LEU A 56 7.81 -4.44 -0.87
N LEU A 57 8.18 -4.47 -2.16
CA LEU A 57 8.58 -3.28 -2.90
C LEU A 57 7.47 -2.24 -2.91
N ALA A 58 6.24 -2.66 -3.21
CA ALA A 58 5.08 -1.77 -3.21
C ALA A 58 4.83 -1.13 -1.84
N PHE A 59 4.96 -1.92 -0.76
CA PHE A 59 4.86 -1.41 0.60
C PHE A 59 5.94 -0.36 0.92
N ILE A 60 7.21 -0.62 0.55
CA ILE A 60 8.31 0.33 0.76
C ILE A 60 8.04 1.64 0.02
N MET A 61 7.63 1.58 -1.25
CA MET A 61 7.30 2.77 -2.05
C MET A 61 6.13 3.55 -1.45
N ILE A 62 5.10 2.87 -0.94
CA ILE A 62 3.98 3.49 -0.24
C ILE A 62 4.46 4.20 1.02
N VAL A 63 5.21 3.52 1.89
CA VAL A 63 5.69 4.11 3.15
C VAL A 63 6.59 5.31 2.90
N GLU A 64 7.50 5.23 1.93
CA GLU A 64 8.37 6.34 1.54
C GLU A 64 7.55 7.55 1.08
N GLY A 65 6.65 7.35 0.11
CA GLY A 65 5.85 8.45 -0.44
C GLY A 65 4.87 9.05 0.56
N VAL A 66 4.27 8.23 1.43
CA VAL A 66 3.40 8.71 2.52
C VAL A 66 4.22 9.47 3.55
N SER A 67 5.40 8.98 3.96
CA SER A 67 6.26 9.69 4.91
C SER A 67 6.69 11.04 4.36
N ALA A 68 7.07 11.11 3.07
CA ALA A 68 7.39 12.35 2.38
C ALA A 68 6.19 13.29 2.35
N MET A 69 4.99 12.80 2.02
CA MET A 69 3.77 13.59 1.99
C MET A 69 3.46 14.25 3.33
N PHE A 70 3.51 13.49 4.42
CA PHE A 70 3.29 14.01 5.77
C PHE A 70 4.36 15.02 6.17
N TYR A 71 5.63 14.71 5.90
CA TYR A 71 6.75 15.60 6.18
C TYR A 71 6.62 16.95 5.46
N PHE A 72 6.28 16.96 4.17
CA PHE A 72 6.08 18.20 3.42
C PHE A 72 4.82 18.95 3.83
N SER A 73 3.76 18.24 4.24
CA SER A 73 2.56 18.87 4.78
C SER A 73 2.86 19.63 6.06
N ASP A 74 3.70 19.08 6.95
CA ASP A 74 4.12 19.74 8.20
C ASP A 74 4.98 20.99 7.93
N LEU A 75 5.80 20.96 6.87
CA LEU A 75 6.58 22.12 6.42
C LEU A 75 5.77 23.20 5.69
N GLY A 76 4.44 23.07 5.63
CA GLY A 76 3.55 24.05 5.00
C GLY A 76 3.29 23.81 3.51
N GLY A 77 3.61 22.62 2.99
CA GLY A 77 3.27 22.18 1.63
C GLY A 77 4.18 22.76 0.54
N PHE A 78 3.71 22.69 -0.72
CA PHE A 78 4.45 23.15 -1.90
C PHE A 78 3.86 24.43 -2.48
N GLY A 79 4.73 25.34 -2.93
CA GLY A 79 4.36 26.55 -3.67
C GLY A 79 3.94 27.76 -2.80
N GLY A 80 3.74 28.90 -3.45
CA GLY A 80 3.34 30.15 -2.80
C GLY A 80 4.42 30.74 -1.88
N LYS A 81 4.10 30.90 -0.59
CA LYS A 81 5.04 31.39 0.45
C LYS A 81 5.89 30.27 1.09
N SER A 82 5.68 29.01 0.70
CA SER A 82 6.48 27.89 1.21
C SER A 82 7.90 27.93 0.65
N SER A 83 8.89 27.56 1.47
CA SER A 83 10.31 27.49 1.07
C SER A 83 10.63 26.27 0.19
N LEU A 84 9.67 25.36 -0.01
CA LEU A 84 9.89 24.10 -0.73
C LEU A 84 9.60 24.25 -2.24
N SER A 85 10.61 23.92 -3.04
CA SER A 85 10.51 23.79 -4.50
C SER A 85 9.59 22.64 -4.90
N TRP A 86 8.90 22.79 -6.05
CA TRP A 86 8.07 21.75 -6.66
C TRP A 86 8.82 20.43 -6.92
N TRP A 87 10.14 20.46 -7.07
CA TRP A 87 10.94 19.23 -7.26
C TRP A 87 10.84 18.25 -6.10
N TRP A 88 10.62 18.75 -4.88
CA TRP A 88 10.45 17.90 -3.69
C TRP A 88 9.18 17.04 -3.75
N SER A 89 8.16 17.44 -4.53
CA SER A 89 6.96 16.64 -4.76
C SER A 89 7.25 15.30 -5.46
N SER A 90 8.38 15.18 -6.16
CA SER A 90 8.80 13.91 -6.77
C SER A 90 8.98 12.78 -5.76
N LEU A 91 9.33 13.10 -4.50
CA LEU A 91 9.46 12.12 -3.43
C LEU A 91 8.10 11.57 -2.94
N ILE A 92 6.98 12.19 -3.34
CA ILE A 92 5.63 11.67 -3.06
C ILE A 92 5.22 10.64 -4.12
N VAL A 93 5.76 10.73 -5.35
CA VAL A 93 5.41 9.86 -6.49
C VAL A 93 5.55 8.35 -6.22
N PRO A 94 6.50 7.85 -5.39
CA PRO A 94 6.52 6.46 -4.98
C PRO A 94 5.18 5.95 -4.39
N TYR A 95 4.43 6.80 -3.67
CA TYR A 95 3.15 6.41 -3.05
C TYR A 95 2.11 5.92 -4.08
N PRO A 96 1.68 6.72 -5.06
CA PRO A 96 0.71 6.27 -6.06
C PRO A 96 1.24 5.11 -6.90
N ILE A 97 2.54 5.05 -7.20
CA ILE A 97 3.12 3.92 -7.95
C ILE A 97 3.01 2.62 -7.14
N GLY A 98 3.42 2.65 -5.87
CA GLY A 98 3.32 1.49 -4.97
C GLY A 98 1.87 1.05 -4.80
N TRP A 99 0.94 2.00 -4.65
CA TRP A 99 -0.49 1.70 -4.55
C TRP A 99 -1.04 0.98 -5.79
N ILE A 100 -0.78 1.51 -6.99
CA ILE A 100 -1.18 0.88 -8.26
C ILE A 100 -0.56 -0.53 -8.39
N LEU A 101 0.70 -0.69 -7.99
CA LEU A 101 1.37 -1.99 -8.00
C LEU A 101 0.65 -3.00 -7.09
N VAL A 102 0.24 -2.61 -5.88
CA VAL A 102 -0.52 -3.51 -4.98
C VAL A 102 -1.86 -3.92 -5.61
N ILE A 103 -2.64 -2.97 -6.15
CA ILE A 103 -3.92 -3.26 -6.81
C ILE A 103 -3.70 -4.24 -7.96
N THR A 104 -2.70 -3.98 -8.80
CA THR A 104 -2.36 -4.82 -9.95
C THR A 104 -2.04 -6.25 -9.52
N LEU A 105 -1.23 -6.42 -8.47
CA LEU A 105 -0.88 -7.73 -7.94
C LEU A 105 -2.08 -8.48 -7.36
N LEU A 106 -2.99 -7.78 -6.69
CA LEU A 106 -4.24 -8.35 -6.17
C LEU A 106 -5.15 -8.83 -7.31
N ILE A 107 -5.33 -8.01 -8.36
CA ILE A 107 -6.13 -8.37 -9.54
C ILE A 107 -5.51 -9.58 -10.24
N LEU A 108 -4.20 -9.56 -10.53
CA LEU A 108 -3.51 -10.68 -11.18
C LEU A 108 -3.62 -11.98 -10.38
N ARG A 109 -3.57 -11.89 -9.04
CA ARG A 109 -3.76 -13.04 -8.16
C ARG A 109 -5.20 -13.57 -8.25
N ALA A 110 -6.19 -12.70 -8.24
CA ALA A 110 -7.61 -13.08 -8.34
C ALA A 110 -7.89 -13.77 -9.69
N VAL A 111 -7.40 -13.21 -10.80
CA VAL A 111 -7.57 -13.77 -12.15
C VAL A 111 -6.90 -15.14 -12.28
N ARG A 112 -5.64 -15.28 -11.84
CA ARG A 112 -4.94 -16.59 -11.89
C ARG A 112 -5.60 -17.67 -11.05
N LYS A 113 -6.25 -17.30 -9.94
CA LYS A 113 -6.98 -18.25 -9.11
C LYS A 113 -8.28 -18.71 -9.77
N ARG A 114 -8.92 -17.86 -10.57
CA ARG A 114 -10.15 -18.21 -11.31
C ARG A 114 -9.87 -19.15 -12.49
N ASN A 115 -8.69 -19.05 -13.11
CA ASN A 115 -8.30 -19.85 -14.27
C ASN A 115 -7.67 -21.22 -13.90
N LYS A 116 -7.64 -21.57 -12.61
CA LYS A 116 -7.20 -22.87 -12.09
C LYS A 116 -8.39 -23.59 -11.48
#